data_AF-A0AB72X6A8-F1
#
_entry.id   AF-A0AB72X6A8-F1
#
_cell.length_a   1.000
_cell.length_b   1.000
_cell.length_c   1.000
_cell.angle_alpha   90.00
_cell.angle_beta   90.00
_cell.angle_gamma   90.00
#
_symmetry.space_group_name_H-M   'P 1'
#
loop_
_entity.id
_entity.type
_entity.pdbx_description
1 polymer ?
#
loop_
_entity_poly.entity_id
_entity_poly.type
_entity_poly.pdbx_seq_one_letter_code
_entity_poly.pdbx_strand_id
1 'polypeptide(L)'
;MTTFIVIALFLLLPLWSAFVGWGLPKPFSLRTCQGTSWRRAFPSASKFEIREFLLVFVGAFALPARQKLMLRPDDEILAIYRALYPSRWTPDALELETLAKDIEARYGLEFRRIWNERLSLGELFALTQQHSHGMTVSPPNAFP
;
A
#
# COMPACT_ATOMS: atom_id res chain seq x y z
N MET A 1 -14.14 -35.27 20.96
CA MET A 1 -15.13 -34.25 20.59
C MET A 1 -14.59 -32.83 20.71
N THR A 2 -13.92 -32.47 21.81
CA THR A 2 -13.34 -31.12 22.03
C THR A 2 -12.31 -30.70 20.97
N THR A 3 -11.42 -31.60 20.55
CA THR A 3 -10.39 -31.33 19.52
C THR A 3 -10.97 -31.04 18.13
N PHE A 4 -11.99 -31.78 17.70
CA PHE A 4 -12.66 -31.54 16.42
C PHE A 4 -13.45 -30.22 16.40
N ILE A 5 -14.02 -29.81 17.54
CA ILE A 5 -14.72 -28.52 17.69
C ILE A 5 -13.72 -27.35 17.60
N VAL A 6 -12.55 -27.47 18.24
CA VAL A 6 -11.49 -26.45 18.18
C VAL A 6 -10.91 -26.33 16.77
N ILE A 7 -10.67 -27.45 16.07
CA ILE A 7 -10.17 -27.45 14.69
C ILE A 7 -11.24 -26.89 13.73
N ALA A 8 -12.51 -27.25 13.89
CA ALA A 8 -13.60 -26.69 13.08
C ALA A 8 -13.77 -25.19 13.32
N LEU A 9 -13.65 -24.69 14.56
CA LEU A 9 -13.62 -23.26 14.86
C LEU A 9 -12.42 -22.55 14.20
N PHE A 10 -11.22 -23.12 14.28
CA PHE A 10 -10.02 -22.58 13.63
C PHE A 10 -10.07 -22.59 12.09
N LEU A 11 -10.81 -23.53 11.49
CA LEU A 11 -10.98 -23.62 10.03
C LEU A 11 -12.18 -22.80 9.51
N LEU A 12 -13.17 -22.49 10.35
CA LEU A 12 -14.30 -21.62 10.02
C LEU A 12 -14.02 -20.13 10.30
N LEU A 13 -13.09 -19.81 11.20
CA LEU A 13 -12.59 -18.45 11.44
C LEU A 13 -12.00 -17.75 10.19
N PRO A 14 -11.23 -18.41 9.30
CA PRO A 14 -10.76 -17.77 8.07
C PRO A 14 -11.86 -17.66 6.98
N LEU A 15 -13.00 -18.34 7.12
CA LEU A 15 -14.14 -18.11 6.22
C LEU A 15 -14.99 -16.90 6.63
N TRP A 16 -14.89 -16.44 7.89
CA TRP A 16 -15.50 -15.17 8.30
C TRP A 16 -14.63 -13.96 7.89
N SER A 17 -13.31 -14.10 7.84
CA SER A 17 -12.40 -13.02 7.41
C SER A 17 -12.44 -12.72 5.90
N ALA A 18 -12.99 -13.62 5.08
CA ALA A 18 -13.22 -13.34 3.66
C ALA A 18 -14.39 -12.36 3.39
N PHE A 19 -15.23 -12.07 4.41
CA PHE A 19 -16.43 -11.23 4.27
C PHE A 19 -16.63 -10.15 5.35
N VAL A 20 -15.77 -10.06 6.37
CA VAL A 20 -15.71 -8.83 7.18
C VAL A 20 -15.14 -7.73 6.30
N GLY A 21 -15.87 -6.62 6.20
CA GLY A 21 -15.53 -5.42 5.42
C GLY A 21 -14.07 -4.98 5.62
N TRP A 22 -13.54 -4.00 4.91
CA TRP A 22 -14.13 -2.72 4.62
C TRP A 22 -13.38 -2.26 3.37
N GLY A 23 -14.09 -1.94 2.28
CA GLY A 23 -13.45 -1.20 1.20
C GLY A 23 -12.83 0.09 1.75
N LEU A 24 -12.16 0.87 0.88
CA LEU A 24 -11.62 2.18 1.22
C LEU A 24 -12.57 2.93 2.18
N PRO A 25 -12.08 3.45 3.32
CA PRO A 25 -12.95 4.13 4.26
C PRO A 25 -13.52 5.40 3.62
N LYS A 26 -14.70 5.85 4.05
CA LYS A 26 -15.23 7.17 3.67
C LYS A 26 -14.37 8.18 4.46
N PRO A 27 -13.45 8.92 3.82
CA PRO A 27 -13.75 9.77 2.66
C PRO A 27 -13.20 9.28 1.31
N PHE A 28 -12.35 8.26 1.28
CA PHE A 28 -11.65 7.84 0.06
C PHE A 28 -12.57 7.09 -0.90
N SER A 29 -13.46 6.22 -0.41
CA SER A 29 -14.39 5.44 -1.26
C SER A 29 -15.53 6.24 -1.89
N LEU A 30 -15.70 7.52 -1.54
CA LEU A 30 -16.70 8.38 -2.17
C LEU A 30 -16.16 9.06 -3.43
N ARG A 31 -14.85 8.96 -3.69
CA ARG A 31 -14.20 9.65 -4.80
C ARG A 31 -14.41 8.90 -6.10
N THR A 32 -14.48 9.64 -7.20
CA THR A 32 -14.34 9.08 -8.55
C THR A 32 -12.88 8.71 -8.82
N CYS A 33 -12.62 8.06 -9.96
CA CYS A 33 -11.26 7.71 -10.39
C CYS A 33 -10.32 8.93 -10.39
N GLN A 34 -9.19 8.80 -9.68
CA GLN A 34 -8.16 9.80 -9.46
C GLN A 34 -6.97 9.64 -10.42
N GLY A 35 -7.12 8.85 -11.49
CA GLY A 35 -6.08 8.67 -12.49
C GLY A 35 -5.59 9.99 -13.09
N THR A 36 -6.47 10.98 -13.27
CA THR A 36 -6.09 12.32 -13.73
C THR A 36 -5.18 13.04 -12.73
N SER A 37 -5.48 12.95 -11.43
CA SER A 37 -4.66 13.53 -10.37
C SER A 37 -3.26 12.92 -10.36
N TRP A 38 -3.16 11.60 -10.49
CA TRP A 38 -1.89 10.89 -10.63
C TRP A 38 -1.11 11.27 -11.89
N ARG A 39 -1.79 11.37 -13.04
CA ARG A 39 -1.17 11.78 -14.31
C ARG A 39 -0.66 13.22 -14.27
N ARG A 40 -1.32 14.10 -13.51
CA ARG A 40 -0.88 15.49 -13.32
C ARG A 40 0.33 15.57 -12.39
N ALA A 41 0.35 14.80 -11.31
CA ALA A 41 1.45 14.78 -10.36
C ALA A 41 2.73 14.12 -10.95
N PHE A 42 2.55 13.09 -11.77
CA PHE A 42 3.65 12.31 -12.36
C PHE A 42 3.51 12.21 -13.89
N PRO A 43 3.80 13.28 -14.64
CA PRO A 43 3.62 13.30 -16.09
C PRO A 43 4.55 12.32 -16.83
N SER A 44 5.75 12.09 -16.29
CA SER A 44 6.79 11.22 -16.85
C SER A 44 6.60 9.72 -16.53
N ALA A 45 5.93 9.37 -15.44
CA ALA A 45 5.66 7.97 -15.10
C ALA A 45 4.64 7.37 -16.06
N SER A 46 4.71 6.09 -16.39
CA SER A 46 3.69 5.41 -17.19
C SER A 46 2.42 5.13 -16.38
N LYS A 47 1.30 4.90 -17.08
CA LYS A 47 0.04 4.45 -16.43
C LYS A 47 0.20 3.09 -15.74
N PHE A 48 1.13 2.27 -16.22
CA PHE A 48 1.40 0.95 -15.68
C PHE A 48 2.11 1.05 -14.33
N GLU A 49 3.20 1.82 -14.23
CA GLU A 49 3.95 2.03 -12.98
C GLU A 49 3.06 2.57 -11.86
N ILE A 50 2.23 3.57 -12.16
CA ILE A 50 1.27 4.13 -11.19
C ILE A 50 0.27 3.05 -10.71
N ARG A 51 -0.24 2.22 -11.63
CA ARG A 51 -1.21 1.17 -11.29
C ARG A 51 -0.59 0.04 -10.48
N GLU A 52 0.65 -0.34 -10.80
CA GLU A 52 1.42 -1.34 -10.06
C GLU A 52 1.72 -0.87 -8.65
N PHE A 53 2.21 0.36 -8.49
CA PHE A 53 2.43 0.97 -7.18
C PHE A 53 1.16 0.99 -6.33
N LEU A 54 0.06 1.48 -6.91
CA LEU A 54 -1.23 1.50 -6.22
C LEU A 54 -1.73 0.10 -5.89
N LEU A 55 -1.40 -0.91 -6.69
CA LEU A 55 -1.76 -2.31 -6.43
C LEU A 55 -0.99 -2.87 -5.23
N VAL A 56 0.32 -2.58 -5.13
CA VAL A 56 1.14 -2.92 -3.97
C VAL A 56 0.55 -2.31 -2.70
N PHE A 57 0.21 -1.02 -2.74
CA PHE A 57 -0.37 -0.34 -1.58
C PHE A 57 -1.69 -0.97 -1.13
N VAL A 58 -2.66 -1.16 -2.04
CA VAL A 58 -3.94 -1.76 -1.64
C VAL A 58 -3.79 -3.22 -1.21
N GLY A 59 -2.81 -3.95 -1.75
CA GLY A 59 -2.48 -5.31 -1.33
C GLY A 59 -2.04 -5.37 0.13
N ALA A 60 -1.10 -4.50 0.53
CA ALA A 60 -0.60 -4.42 1.90
C ALA A 60 -1.69 -4.10 2.94
N PHE A 61 -2.72 -3.36 2.54
CA PHE A 61 -3.86 -3.00 3.39
C PHE A 61 -5.08 -3.93 3.24
N ALA A 62 -4.95 -5.03 2.49
CA ALA A 62 -6.06 -5.92 2.13
C ALA A 62 -7.28 -5.20 1.52
N LEU A 63 -7.05 -4.08 0.83
CA LEU A 63 -8.06 -3.27 0.17
C LEU A 63 -8.39 -3.81 -1.23
N PRO A 64 -9.63 -3.65 -1.73
CA PRO A 64 -10.00 -4.16 -3.05
C PRO A 64 -9.20 -3.52 -4.19
N ALA A 65 -8.57 -4.34 -5.05
CA ALA A 65 -7.81 -3.87 -6.22
C ALA A 65 -8.60 -2.98 -7.19
N ARG A 66 -9.95 -3.09 -7.19
CA ARG A 66 -10.85 -2.23 -7.98
C ARG A 66 -10.93 -0.79 -7.47
N GLN A 67 -10.60 -0.55 -6.19
CA GLN A 67 -10.67 0.76 -5.54
C GLN A 67 -9.34 1.51 -5.54
N LYS A 68 -8.24 0.89 -5.98
CA LYS A 68 -6.90 1.51 -5.97
C LYS A 68 -6.85 2.87 -6.67
N LEU A 69 -7.66 3.07 -7.71
CA LEU A 69 -7.72 4.33 -8.47
C LEU A 69 -8.57 5.41 -7.79
N MET A 70 -9.14 5.17 -6.60
CA MET A 70 -9.84 6.20 -5.82
C MET A 70 -8.87 6.96 -4.89
N LEU A 71 -7.68 6.39 -4.68
CA LEU A 71 -6.56 7.00 -3.94
C LEU A 71 -5.89 8.08 -4.78
N ARG A 72 -5.47 9.15 -4.13
CA ARG A 72 -4.80 10.30 -4.72
C ARG A 72 -3.34 10.37 -4.29
N PRO A 73 -2.47 11.03 -5.07
CA PRO A 73 -1.08 11.21 -4.68
C PRO A 73 -0.93 12.00 -3.36
N ASP A 74 -1.85 12.90 -3.02
CA ASP A 74 -1.83 13.70 -1.79
C ASP A 74 -2.44 12.99 -0.56
N ASP A 75 -2.93 11.74 -0.70
CA ASP A 75 -3.41 11.01 0.47
C ASP A 75 -2.24 10.57 1.35
N GLU A 76 -2.30 10.93 2.63
CA GLU A 76 -1.34 10.48 3.65
C GLU A 76 -1.61 9.02 4.03
N ILE A 77 -0.56 8.20 4.06
CA ILE A 77 -0.64 6.76 4.38
C ILE A 77 -1.26 6.58 5.77
N LEU A 78 -0.82 7.37 6.74
CA LEU A 78 -1.31 7.28 8.11
C LEU A 78 -2.76 7.77 8.25
N ALA A 79 -3.22 8.69 7.40
CA ALA A 79 -4.62 9.11 7.37
C ALA A 79 -5.53 7.98 6.85
N ILE A 80 -5.08 7.22 5.84
CA ILE A 80 -5.80 6.03 5.36
C ILE A 80 -5.86 4.96 6.46
N TYR A 81 -4.72 4.66 7.10
CA TYR A 81 -4.64 3.71 8.20
C TYR A 81 -5.59 4.09 9.36
N ARG A 82 -5.57 5.34 9.82
CA ARG A 82 -6.46 5.83 10.88
C ARG A 82 -7.93 5.81 10.49
N ALA A 83 -8.25 5.96 9.20
CA ALA A 83 -9.63 5.88 8.73
C ALA A 83 -10.15 4.44 8.66
N LEU A 84 -9.27 3.45 8.47
CA LEU A 84 -9.60 2.03 8.62
C LEU A 84 -9.80 1.65 10.08
N TYR A 85 -9.04 2.29 10.97
CA TYR A 85 -9.02 2.00 12.40
C TYR A 85 -9.36 3.26 13.23
N PRO A 86 -10.63 3.69 13.25
CA PRO A 86 -11.04 4.92 13.92
C PRO A 86 -10.99 4.82 15.45
N SER A 87 -11.01 3.62 16.02
CA SER A 87 -10.85 3.39 17.45
C SER A 87 -9.37 3.40 17.85
N ARG A 88 -9.03 4.04 18.98
CA ARG A 88 -7.64 4.15 19.47
C ARG A 88 -7.04 2.85 20.03
N TRP A 89 -7.78 1.75 19.98
CA TRP A 89 -7.44 0.48 20.63
C TRP A 89 -6.96 -0.59 19.64
N THR A 90 -6.51 -0.19 18.44
CA THR A 90 -5.96 -1.12 17.46
C THR A 90 -4.56 -1.60 17.90
N PRO A 91 -4.36 -2.90 18.17
CA PRO A 91 -3.14 -3.36 18.84
C PRO A 91 -1.93 -3.53 17.92
N ASP A 92 -2.09 -3.50 16.59
CA ASP A 92 -1.01 -3.76 15.64
C ASP A 92 -1.03 -2.85 14.39
N ALA A 93 0.16 -2.63 13.82
CA ALA A 93 0.42 -1.85 12.61
C ALA A 93 0.74 -2.77 11.42
N LEU A 94 0.07 -3.93 11.35
CA LEU A 94 0.41 -5.02 10.43
C LEU A 94 0.41 -4.57 8.96
N GLU A 95 -0.50 -3.70 8.55
CA GLU A 95 -0.56 -3.16 7.18
C GLU A 95 0.65 -2.28 6.86
N LEU A 96 1.14 -1.51 7.83
CA LEU A 96 2.33 -0.67 7.66
C LEU A 96 3.59 -1.53 7.57
N GLU A 97 3.67 -2.60 8.37
CA GLU A 97 4.76 -3.58 8.28
C GLU A 97 4.74 -4.35 6.96
N THR A 98 3.54 -4.72 6.49
CA THR A 98 3.35 -5.39 5.20
C THR A 98 3.72 -4.46 4.05
N LEU A 99 3.29 -3.20 4.11
CA LEU A 99 3.67 -2.17 3.14
C LEU A 99 5.19 -1.99 3.10
N ALA A 100 5.86 -1.90 4.26
CA ALA A 100 7.31 -1.76 4.33
C ALA A 100 8.02 -2.93 3.62
N LYS A 101 7.62 -4.17 3.92
CA LYS A 101 8.16 -5.38 3.28
C LYS A 101 7.93 -5.40 1.77
N ASP A 102 6.71 -5.08 1.33
CA ASP A 102 6.36 -5.11 -0.09
C ASP A 102 7.09 -4.01 -0.88
N ILE A 103 7.27 -2.82 -0.29
CA ILE A 103 8.03 -1.72 -0.89
C ILE A 103 9.52 -2.06 -1.00
N GLU A 104 10.11 -2.62 0.05
CA GLU A 104 11.51 -3.08 0.04
C GLU A 104 11.71 -4.18 -1.01
N ALA A 105 10.84 -5.19 -1.03
CA ALA A 105 10.93 -6.30 -1.97
C ALA A 105 10.72 -5.87 -3.44
N ARG A 106 9.80 -4.93 -3.69
CA ARG A 106 9.44 -4.53 -5.05
C ARG A 106 10.32 -3.41 -5.61
N TYR A 107 10.78 -2.50 -4.77
CA TYR A 107 11.44 -1.26 -5.19
C TYR A 107 12.82 -1.04 -4.57
N GLY A 108 13.31 -1.92 -3.68
CA GLY A 108 14.61 -1.77 -3.02
C GLY A 108 14.70 -0.61 -2.03
N LEU A 109 13.56 -0.03 -1.65
CA LEU A 109 13.49 1.19 -0.85
C LEU A 109 13.30 0.85 0.63
N GLU A 110 14.27 1.21 1.48
CA GLU A 110 14.20 0.99 2.94
C GLU A 110 13.14 1.91 3.57
N PHE A 111 11.91 1.40 3.68
CA PHE A 111 10.72 2.17 4.07
C PHE A 111 10.89 2.89 5.42
N ARG A 112 11.59 2.24 6.36
CA ARG A 112 11.83 2.79 7.70
C ARG A 112 12.60 4.10 7.69
N ARG A 113 13.46 4.35 6.68
CA ARG A 113 14.25 5.58 6.60
C ARG A 113 13.47 6.79 6.08
N ILE A 114 12.41 6.53 5.32
CA ILE A 114 11.60 7.57 4.68
C ILE A 114 10.28 7.82 5.43
N TRP A 115 9.93 6.92 6.36
CA TRP A 115 8.70 7.01 7.13
C TRP A 115 8.61 8.30 7.94
N ASN A 116 7.46 8.96 7.84
CA ASN A 116 7.05 10.05 8.70
C ASN A 116 5.51 10.11 8.72
N GLU A 117 4.91 10.79 9.71
CA GLU A 117 3.46 10.81 9.89
C GLU A 117 2.67 11.44 8.73
N ARG A 118 3.34 12.26 7.91
CA ARG A 118 2.75 12.99 6.78
C ARG A 118 3.11 12.39 5.43
N LEU A 119 3.78 11.23 5.40
CA LEU A 119 4.20 10.59 4.16
C LEU A 119 2.97 10.27 3.30
N SER A 120 2.92 10.92 2.13
CA SER A 120 1.86 10.73 1.14
C SER A 120 2.17 9.60 0.16
N LEU A 121 1.12 9.07 -0.49
CA LEU A 121 1.26 8.08 -1.56
C LEU A 121 2.11 8.59 -2.72
N GLY A 122 1.99 9.87 -3.06
CA GLY A 122 2.75 10.51 -4.11
C GLY A 122 4.23 10.63 -3.75
N GLU A 123 4.56 11.06 -2.53
CA GLU A 123 5.95 11.13 -2.07
C GLU A 123 6.60 9.74 -2.06
N LEU A 124 5.90 8.72 -1.54
CA LEU A 124 6.39 7.35 -1.58
C LEU A 124 6.64 6.88 -3.02
N PHE A 125 5.70 7.13 -3.94
CA PHE A 125 5.87 6.79 -5.35
C PHE A 125 7.05 7.54 -6.00
N ALA A 126 7.26 8.81 -5.67
CA ALA A 126 8.39 9.57 -6.19
C ALA A 126 9.73 8.92 -5.79
N LEU A 127 9.84 8.46 -4.54
CA LEU A 127 11.03 7.79 -4.02
C LEU A 127 11.26 6.43 -4.70
N THR A 128 10.20 5.67 -5.00
CA THR A 128 10.36 4.41 -5.76
C THR A 128 10.86 4.66 -7.18
N GLN A 129 10.42 5.74 -7.83
CA GLN A 129 10.90 6.12 -9.16
C GLN A 129 12.38 6.55 -9.12
N GLN A 130 12.78 7.36 -8.13
CA GLN A 130 14.18 7.82 -8.00
C GLN A 130 15.15 6.66 -7.73
N HIS A 131 14.78 5.71 -6.85
CA HIS A 131 15.62 4.55 -6.56
C HIS A 131 15.80 3.65 -7.78
N SER A 132 14.72 3.42 -8.55
CA SER A 132 14.80 2.67 -9.81
C SER A 132 15.73 3.30 -10.85
N HIS A 133 15.75 4.65 -10.92
CA HIS A 133 16.62 5.39 -11.84
C HIS A 133 18.06 5.46 -11.33
N GLY A 134 18.30 5.48 -10.01
CA GLY A 134 19.64 5.38 -9.44
C GLY A 134 20.31 4.03 -9.72
N MET A 135 19.53 2.96 -9.83
CA MET A 135 20.04 1.61 -10.13
C MET A 135 20.38 1.40 -11.62
N THR A 136 19.79 2.17 -12.55
CA THR A 136 20.09 2.10 -13.99
C THR A 136 21.29 2.96 -14.43
N VAL A 137 21.82 3.83 -13.55
CA VAL A 137 22.93 4.76 -13.86
C VAL A 137 24.28 4.29 -13.27
N SER A 138 24.39 3.07 -12.71
CA SER A 138 25.71 2.51 -12.40
C SER A 138 26.25 1.78 -13.65
N PRO A 139 27.24 2.34 -14.39
CA PRO A 139 27.93 1.57 -15.41
C PRO A 139 28.60 0.35 -14.75
N PRO A 140 28.67 -0.82 -15.43
CA PRO A 140 29.52 -1.89 -14.95
C PRO A 140 30.92 -1.31 -14.80
N ASN A 141 31.48 -1.45 -13.59
CA ASN A 141 32.87 -1.14 -13.31
C ASN A 141 33.73 -1.73 -14.44
N ALA A 142 34.24 -0.86 -15.30
CA ALA A 142 35.41 -1.16 -16.10
C ALA A 142 36.56 -1.28 -15.09
N PHE A 143 36.76 -2.48 -14.56
CA PHE A 143 37.99 -2.79 -13.87
C PHE A 143 39.13 -2.83 -14.91
N PRO A 144 40.32 -2.31 -14.55
CA PRO A 144 41.47 -2.17 -15.44
C PRO A 144 42.03 -3.52 -15.90
#